data_AF-A0A1S3FCX4-F1
#
_entry.id   AF-A0A1S3FCX4-F1
#
_cell.length_a   1.000
_cell.length_b   1.000
_cell.length_c   1.000
_cell.angle_alpha   90.00
_cell.angle_beta   90.00
_cell.angle_gamma   90.00
#
_symmetry.space_group_name_H-M   'P 1'
#
loop_
_entity.id
_entity.type
_entity.pdbx_description
1 polymer ?
#
loop_
_entity_poly.entity_id
_entity_poly.type
_entity_poly.pdbx_seq_one_letter_code
_entity_poly.pdbx_strand_id
1 'polypeptide(L)'
;MITCLVAGLEKAAYHNVNYDKLNHITQRPNENPAEFLERLTVALQRYTKLDPESAEAKVVLNTHFIAQSAPDIRKRLKKAEDGPQTPQRELVKMAFKVFNNREEKKIAHKRENYEILAAAIRRRGTRRKPPGPCFKCGQEGHWAKACPSPQPPPGPCPRCGQKGHWGVDCPSTRSLPGSKGMVVPRRTSYSS
;
A
#
# COMPACT_ATOMS: atom_id res chain seq x y z
N MET A 1 -10.25 -63.56 -8.20
CA MET A 1 -11.63 -63.03 -8.25
C MET A 1 -11.76 -61.63 -7.65
N ILE A 2 -11.11 -61.30 -6.53
CA ILE A 2 -11.16 -59.96 -5.91
C ILE A 2 -10.58 -58.86 -6.83
N THR A 3 -9.51 -59.16 -7.56
CA THR A 3 -8.86 -58.21 -8.50
C THR A 3 -9.78 -57.78 -9.65
N CYS A 4 -10.59 -58.70 -10.18
CA CYS A 4 -11.54 -58.40 -11.26
C CYS A 4 -12.71 -57.54 -10.78
N LEU A 5 -13.15 -57.70 -9.53
CA LEU A 5 -14.21 -56.89 -8.92
C LEU A 5 -13.74 -55.45 -8.64
N VAL A 6 -12.52 -55.27 -8.13
CA VAL A 6 -11.93 -53.93 -7.92
C VAL A 6 -11.77 -53.20 -9.25
N ALA A 7 -11.17 -53.85 -10.26
CA ALA A 7 -11.02 -53.25 -11.59
C ALA A 7 -12.37 -52.97 -12.28
N GLY A 8 -13.38 -53.81 -12.05
CA GLY A 8 -14.75 -53.61 -12.54
C GLY A 8 -15.42 -52.40 -11.88
N LEU A 9 -15.27 -52.22 -10.57
CA LEU A 9 -15.79 -51.07 -9.83
C LEU A 9 -15.06 -49.76 -10.18
N GLU A 10 -13.74 -49.80 -10.39
CA GLU A 10 -12.95 -48.64 -10.84
C GLU A 10 -13.34 -48.18 -12.26
N LYS A 11 -13.68 -49.12 -13.16
CA LYS A 11 -14.20 -48.82 -14.51
C LYS A 11 -15.68 -48.38 -14.50
N ALA A 12 -16.48 -48.89 -13.57
CA ALA A 12 -17.88 -48.49 -13.40
C ALA A 12 -18.04 -47.15 -12.66
N ALA A 13 -17.02 -46.73 -11.92
CA ALA A 13 -16.92 -45.39 -11.34
C ALA A 13 -16.69 -44.36 -12.45
N TYR A 14 -17.79 -43.95 -13.09
CA TYR A 14 -17.91 -42.74 -13.89
C TYR A 14 -17.62 -41.52 -13.00
N HIS A 15 -16.36 -41.26 -12.73
CA HIS A 15 -15.94 -39.98 -12.18
C HIS A 15 -16.01 -38.96 -13.31
N ASN A 16 -17.02 -38.11 -13.26
CA ASN A 16 -17.13 -36.89 -14.05
C ASN A 16 -15.79 -36.14 -13.99
N VAL A 17 -15.06 -36.11 -15.10
CA VAL A 17 -13.93 -35.19 -15.29
C VAL A 17 -14.53 -33.79 -15.43
N ASN A 18 -14.36 -32.96 -14.41
CA ASN A 18 -15.03 -31.66 -14.34
C ASN A 18 -14.06 -30.52 -14.60
N TYR A 19 -13.87 -30.18 -15.88
CA TYR A 19 -13.04 -29.03 -16.28
C TYR A 19 -13.68 -27.68 -15.94
N ASP A 20 -15.00 -27.61 -15.72
CA ASP A 20 -15.68 -26.36 -15.36
C ASP A 20 -15.17 -25.80 -14.02
N LYS A 21 -14.74 -26.67 -13.10
CA LYS A 21 -14.13 -26.26 -11.84
C LYS A 21 -12.79 -25.53 -12.03
N LEU A 22 -12.06 -25.79 -13.12
CA LEU A 22 -10.81 -25.08 -13.43
C LEU A 22 -11.10 -23.68 -13.96
N ASN A 23 -12.19 -23.46 -14.70
CA ASN A 23 -12.53 -22.18 -15.33
C ASN A 23 -12.61 -21.00 -14.35
N HIS A 24 -12.99 -21.28 -13.11
CA HIS A 24 -13.23 -20.29 -12.07
C HIS A 24 -11.96 -19.91 -11.27
N ILE A 25 -10.82 -20.54 -11.56
CA ILE A 25 -9.58 -20.34 -10.82
C ILE A 25 -8.75 -19.26 -11.50
N THR A 26 -8.96 -18.00 -11.11
CA THR A 26 -8.13 -16.88 -11.60
C THR A 26 -7.01 -16.53 -10.64
N GLN A 27 -5.89 -16.02 -11.18
CA GLN A 27 -4.78 -15.51 -10.37
C GLN A 27 -5.26 -14.35 -9.49
N ARG A 28 -5.00 -14.41 -8.19
CA ARG A 28 -5.37 -13.35 -7.24
C ARG A 28 -4.42 -12.13 -7.40
N PRO A 29 -4.83 -10.92 -6.98
CA PRO A 29 -4.06 -9.69 -7.22
C PRO A 29 -2.59 -9.70 -6.76
N ASN A 30 -2.33 -10.36 -5.63
CA ASN A 30 -1.00 -10.44 -5.00
C ASN A 30 -0.44 -11.87 -4.99
N GLU A 31 -1.11 -12.82 -5.65
CA GLU A 31 -0.66 -14.20 -5.73
C GLU A 31 0.45 -14.31 -6.77
N ASN A 32 1.55 -14.96 -6.38
CA ASN A 32 2.66 -15.13 -7.30
C ASN A 32 2.35 -16.24 -8.34
N PRO A 33 3.03 -16.25 -9.50
CA PRO A 33 2.73 -17.21 -10.55
C PRO A 33 2.87 -18.69 -10.14
N ALA A 34 3.79 -19.04 -9.24
CA ALA A 34 3.96 -20.42 -8.79
C ALA A 34 2.80 -20.86 -7.89
N GLU A 35 2.41 -20.03 -6.92
CA GLU A 35 1.23 -20.30 -6.08
C GLU A 35 -0.04 -20.47 -6.92
N PHE A 36 -0.20 -19.63 -7.95
CA PHE A 36 -1.33 -19.73 -8.86
C PHE A 36 -1.32 -21.06 -9.64
N LEU A 37 -0.16 -21.44 -10.18
CA LEU A 37 -0.01 -22.72 -10.88
C LEU A 37 -0.26 -23.90 -9.94
N GLU A 38 0.22 -23.85 -8.70
CA GLU A 38 -0.03 -24.88 -7.70
C GLU A 38 -1.52 -25.05 -7.42
N ARG A 39 -2.28 -23.96 -7.27
CA ARG A 39 -3.75 -24.06 -7.11
C ARG A 39 -4.44 -24.69 -8.31
N LEU A 40 -3.97 -24.41 -9.53
CA LEU A 40 -4.49 -25.07 -10.74
C LEU A 40 -4.16 -26.56 -10.74
N THR A 41 -2.93 -26.94 -10.38
CA THR A 41 -2.49 -28.33 -10.26
C THR A 41 -3.33 -29.10 -9.24
N VAL A 42 -3.53 -28.53 -8.05
CA VAL A 42 -4.37 -29.12 -7.00
C VAL A 42 -5.82 -29.29 -7.48
N ALA A 43 -6.38 -28.31 -8.19
CA ALA A 43 -7.72 -28.41 -8.74
C ALA A 43 -7.82 -29.46 -9.85
N LEU A 44 -6.82 -29.56 -10.72
CA LEU A 44 -6.75 -30.58 -11.76
C LEU A 44 -6.76 -31.97 -11.12
N GLN A 45 -5.90 -32.22 -10.14
CA GLN A 45 -5.86 -33.50 -9.41
C GLN A 45 -7.17 -33.82 -8.70
N ARG A 46 -7.86 -32.80 -8.17
CA ARG A 46 -9.10 -32.99 -7.42
C ARG A 46 -10.32 -33.28 -8.29
N TYR A 47 -10.40 -32.63 -9.45
CA TYR A 47 -11.60 -32.66 -10.30
C TYR A 47 -11.42 -33.44 -11.61
N THR A 48 -10.21 -33.95 -11.85
CA THR A 48 -9.88 -34.77 -13.01
C THR A 48 -9.06 -36.00 -12.57
N LYS A 49 -8.90 -36.97 -13.48
CA LYS A 49 -8.04 -38.15 -13.28
C LYS A 49 -6.67 -38.01 -13.98
N LEU A 50 -6.31 -36.80 -14.39
CA LEU A 50 -5.06 -36.57 -15.10
C LEU A 50 -3.88 -36.53 -14.12
N ASP A 51 -2.84 -37.31 -14.41
CA ASP A 51 -1.54 -37.18 -13.75
C ASP A 51 -0.93 -35.82 -14.13
N PRO A 52 -0.68 -34.90 -13.18
CA PRO A 52 -0.09 -33.59 -13.48
C PRO A 52 1.23 -33.64 -14.24
N GLU A 53 1.96 -34.74 -14.14
CA GLU A 53 3.24 -34.89 -14.84
C GLU A 53 3.09 -35.34 -16.30
N SER A 54 1.90 -35.83 -16.68
CA SER A 54 1.57 -36.18 -18.05
C SER A 54 1.61 -34.95 -18.98
N ALA A 55 1.91 -35.19 -20.26
CA ALA A 55 1.95 -34.12 -21.26
C ALA A 55 0.57 -33.47 -21.43
N GLU A 56 -0.48 -34.27 -21.37
CA GLU A 56 -1.87 -33.85 -21.50
C GLU A 56 -2.27 -32.91 -20.37
N ALA A 57 -1.96 -33.29 -19.12
CA ALA A 57 -2.20 -32.44 -17.95
C ALA A 57 -1.45 -31.11 -18.05
N LYS A 58 -0.18 -31.14 -18.47
CA LYS A 58 0.63 -29.93 -18.63
C LYS A 58 0.03 -28.97 -19.65
N VAL A 59 -0.49 -29.48 -20.78
CA VAL A 59 -1.18 -28.63 -21.76
C VAL A 59 -2.46 -28.01 -21.19
N VAL A 60 -3.26 -28.76 -20.42
CA VAL A 60 -4.45 -28.24 -19.74
C VAL A 60 -4.07 -27.15 -18.72
N LEU A 61 -3.09 -27.44 -17.86
CA LEU A 61 -2.59 -26.48 -16.87
C LEU A 61 -2.06 -25.21 -17.53
N ASN A 62 -1.26 -25.35 -18.58
CA ASN A 62 -0.70 -24.21 -19.31
C ASN A 62 -1.79 -23.38 -19.98
N THR A 63 -2.81 -24.03 -20.56
CA THR A 63 -3.97 -23.35 -21.16
C THR A 63 -4.68 -22.48 -20.13
N HIS A 64 -5.00 -23.04 -18.96
CA HIS A 64 -5.62 -22.32 -17.86
C HIS A 64 -4.69 -21.24 -17.28
N PHE A 65 -3.43 -21.56 -17.05
CA PHE A 65 -2.43 -20.63 -16.52
C PHE A 65 -2.31 -19.39 -17.41
N ILE A 66 -2.24 -19.54 -18.74
CA ILE A 66 -2.20 -18.42 -19.68
C ILE A 66 -3.50 -17.61 -19.62
N ALA A 67 -4.66 -18.27 -19.69
CA ALA A 67 -5.96 -17.61 -19.79
C ALA A 67 -6.38 -16.89 -18.50
N GLN A 68 -6.06 -17.45 -17.35
CA GLN A 68 -6.55 -17.05 -16.03
C GLN A 68 -5.51 -16.29 -15.19
N SER A 69 -4.28 -16.16 -15.69
CA SER A 69 -3.28 -15.23 -15.16
C SER A 69 -3.79 -13.78 -15.15
N ALA A 70 -3.19 -12.94 -14.31
CA ALA A 70 -3.45 -11.51 -14.26
C ALA A 70 -3.29 -10.85 -15.66
N PRO A 71 -4.01 -9.76 -15.97
CA PRO A 71 -4.09 -9.22 -17.32
C PRO A 71 -2.74 -8.88 -17.99
N ASP A 72 -1.79 -8.33 -17.22
CA ASP A 72 -0.44 -7.99 -17.63
C ASP A 72 0.42 -9.24 -17.93
N ILE A 73 0.35 -10.23 -17.03
CA ILE A 73 1.02 -11.53 -17.19
C ILE A 73 0.44 -12.26 -18.41
N ARG A 74 -0.88 -12.38 -18.50
CA ARG A 74 -1.58 -12.99 -19.64
C ARG A 74 -1.18 -12.35 -20.96
N LYS A 75 -1.11 -11.02 -21.03
CA LYS A 75 -0.67 -10.30 -22.24
C LYS A 75 0.76 -10.68 -22.65
N ARG A 76 1.64 -10.99 -21.69
CA ARG A 76 3.00 -11.47 -21.96
C ARG A 76 2.99 -12.94 -22.39
N LEU A 77 2.24 -13.80 -21.72
CA LEU A 77 2.20 -15.24 -21.99
C LEU A 77 1.56 -15.58 -23.34
N LYS A 78 0.56 -14.81 -23.78
CA LYS A 78 -0.02 -14.93 -25.14
C LYS A 78 0.98 -14.72 -26.28
N LYS A 79 2.19 -14.23 -25.99
CA LYS A 79 3.28 -14.05 -26.96
C LYS A 79 4.28 -15.21 -26.97
N ALA A 80 4.06 -16.25 -26.18
CA ALA A 80 4.87 -17.46 -26.27
C ALA A 80 4.61 -18.14 -27.63
N GLU A 81 5.68 -18.58 -28.30
CA GLU A 81 5.62 -19.11 -29.66
C GLU A 81 4.70 -20.35 -29.74
N ASP A 82 4.92 -21.30 -28.83
CA ASP A 82 4.15 -22.56 -28.80
C ASP A 82 2.88 -22.48 -27.94
N GLY A 83 2.50 -21.29 -27.45
CA GLY A 83 1.30 -21.10 -26.62
C GLY A 83 1.23 -22.07 -25.42
N PRO A 84 0.15 -22.86 -25.26
CA PRO A 84 0.06 -23.86 -24.19
C PRO A 84 1.06 -25.01 -24.25
N GLN A 85 1.67 -25.27 -25.43
CA GLN A 85 2.69 -26.30 -25.59
C GLN A 85 4.08 -25.82 -25.17
N THR A 86 4.26 -24.51 -24.93
CA THR A 86 5.49 -23.97 -24.36
C THR A 86 5.81 -24.68 -23.05
N PRO A 87 7.07 -25.09 -22.79
CA PRO A 87 7.45 -25.74 -21.55
C PRO A 87 6.98 -24.94 -20.33
N GLN A 88 6.30 -25.60 -19.38
CA GLN A 88 5.69 -24.97 -18.22
C GLN A 88 6.68 -24.07 -17.44
N ARG A 89 7.95 -24.51 -17.33
CA ARG A 89 9.04 -23.73 -16.72
C ARG A 89 9.24 -22.36 -17.38
N GLU A 90 9.15 -22.27 -18.70
CA GLU A 90 9.36 -21.03 -19.45
C GLU A 90 8.17 -20.09 -19.28
N LEU A 91 6.94 -20.62 -19.29
CA LEU A 91 5.73 -19.85 -18.98
C LEU A 91 5.80 -19.25 -17.58
N VAL A 92 6.17 -20.05 -16.57
CA VAL A 92 6.33 -19.59 -15.19
C VAL A 92 7.43 -18.52 -15.10
N LYS A 93 8.58 -18.72 -15.76
CA LYS A 93 9.69 -17.74 -15.80
C LYS A 93 9.25 -16.41 -16.42
N MET A 94 8.51 -16.46 -17.54
CA MET A 94 7.95 -15.26 -18.18
C MET A 94 6.97 -14.53 -17.25
N ALA A 95 6.11 -15.28 -16.55
CA ALA A 95 5.16 -14.71 -15.60
C ALA A 95 5.86 -14.06 -14.40
N PHE A 96 6.87 -14.71 -13.82
CA PHE A 96 7.65 -14.16 -12.71
C PHE A 96 8.35 -12.86 -13.09
N LYS A 97 8.92 -12.77 -14.29
CA LYS A 97 9.53 -11.52 -14.75
C LYS A 97 8.53 -10.36 -14.76
N VAL A 98 7.30 -10.59 -15.22
CA VAL A 98 6.26 -9.55 -15.22
C VAL A 98 5.81 -9.20 -13.80
N PHE A 99 5.58 -10.23 -12.96
CA PHE A 99 5.17 -10.05 -11.57
C PHE A 99 6.21 -9.26 -10.78
N ASN A 100 7.48 -9.68 -10.80
CA ASN A 100 8.57 -9.03 -10.05
C ASN A 100 8.76 -7.58 -10.51
N ASN A 101 8.78 -7.32 -11.82
CA ASN A 101 8.88 -5.97 -12.36
C ASN A 101 7.73 -5.05 -11.88
N ARG A 102 6.52 -5.59 -11.72
CA ARG A 102 5.37 -4.84 -11.20
C ARG A 102 5.56 -4.53 -9.71
N GLU A 103 5.99 -5.50 -8.92
CA GLU A 103 6.23 -5.30 -7.49
C GLU A 103 7.36 -4.30 -7.25
N GLU A 104 8.44 -4.36 -8.03
CA GLU A 104 9.51 -3.36 -8.03
C GLU A 104 8.98 -1.95 -8.35
N LYS A 105 8.13 -1.81 -9.37
CA LYS A 105 7.51 -0.50 -9.69
C LYS A 105 6.62 0.03 -8.57
N LYS A 106 5.84 -0.84 -7.91
CA LYS A 106 5.02 -0.43 -6.75
C LYS A 106 5.92 0.06 -5.61
N ILE A 107 7.01 -0.65 -5.33
CA ILE A 107 7.99 -0.27 -4.29
C ILE A 107 8.69 1.03 -4.65
N ALA A 108 9.13 1.19 -5.90
CA ALA A 108 9.78 2.39 -6.40
C ALA A 108 8.86 3.62 -6.27
N HIS A 109 7.60 3.49 -6.70
CA HIS A 109 6.61 4.56 -6.57
C HIS A 109 6.33 4.91 -5.10
N LYS A 110 6.21 3.91 -4.23
CA LYS A 110 6.04 4.14 -2.78
C LYS A 110 7.25 4.85 -2.18
N ARG A 111 8.46 4.47 -2.59
CA ARG A 111 9.72 5.10 -2.16
C ARG A 111 9.81 6.55 -2.63
N GLU A 112 9.45 6.83 -3.87
CA GLU A 112 9.38 8.18 -4.42
C GLU A 112 8.39 9.05 -3.63
N ASN A 113 7.19 8.53 -3.38
CA ASN A 113 6.18 9.22 -2.56
C ASN A 113 6.68 9.52 -1.14
N TYR A 114 7.40 8.59 -0.51
CA TYR A 114 8.00 8.83 0.80
C TYR A 114 9.12 9.86 0.76
N GLU A 115 9.93 9.91 -0.29
CA GLU A 115 10.99 10.92 -0.42
C GLU A 115 10.40 12.32 -0.63
N ILE A 116 9.35 12.45 -1.46
CA ILE A 116 8.61 13.71 -1.64
C ILE A 116 8.03 14.18 -0.30
N LEU A 117 7.43 13.27 0.46
CA LEU A 117 6.90 13.56 1.80
C LEU A 117 8.01 14.01 2.77
N ALA A 118 9.15 13.29 2.79
CA ALA A 118 10.29 13.63 3.62
C ALA A 118 10.87 15.01 3.27
N ALA A 119 11.03 15.32 1.97
CA ALA A 119 11.49 16.62 1.49
C ALA A 119 10.54 17.76 1.90
N ALA A 120 9.23 17.55 1.83
CA ALA A 120 8.23 18.53 2.28
C ALA A 120 8.33 18.82 3.79
N ILE A 121 8.61 17.80 4.61
CA ILE A 121 8.81 17.97 6.06
C ILE A 121 10.09 18.75 6.34
N ARG A 122 11.21 18.44 5.66
CA ARG A 122 12.48 19.17 5.81
C ARG A 122 12.32 20.67 5.51
N ARG A 123 11.52 21.03 4.50
CA ARG A 123 11.19 22.43 4.16
C ARG A 123 10.35 23.15 5.22
N ARG A 124 9.55 22.44 6.03
CA ARG A 124 8.87 23.03 7.20
C ARG A 124 9.82 23.20 8.39
N GLY A 125 10.93 22.46 8.42
CA GLY A 125 11.97 22.52 9.43
C GLY A 125 12.98 23.66 9.25
N THR A 126 12.98 24.36 8.10
CA THR A 126 13.67 25.66 8.04
C THR A 126 12.92 26.60 8.96
N ARG A 127 13.56 26.93 10.09
CA ARG A 127 13.05 27.85 11.11
C ARG A 127 12.43 29.03 10.39
N ARG A 128 11.09 29.14 10.39
CA ARG A 128 10.42 30.35 9.94
C ARG A 128 11.10 31.49 10.68
N LYS A 129 11.78 32.38 9.94
CA LYS A 129 12.35 33.59 10.52
C LYS A 129 11.18 34.31 11.21
N PRO A 130 11.34 34.82 12.43
CA PRO A 130 10.28 35.58 13.09
C PRO A 130 9.79 36.66 12.11
N PRO A 131 8.48 36.87 11.96
CA PRO A 131 7.90 37.74 10.94
C PRO A 131 8.18 39.24 11.15
N GLY A 132 9.09 39.59 12.06
CA GLY A 132 9.44 40.97 12.42
C GLY A 132 10.28 41.01 13.70
N PRO A 133 10.54 42.21 14.24
CA PRO A 133 11.21 42.40 15.52
C PRO A 133 10.45 41.73 16.66
N CYS A 134 11.19 41.31 17.69
CA CYS A 134 10.62 40.63 18.86
C CYS A 134 9.68 41.56 19.64
N PHE A 135 8.43 41.14 19.85
CA PHE A 135 7.45 41.91 20.63
C PHE A 135 7.85 42.18 22.08
N LYS A 136 8.81 41.42 22.65
CA LYS A 136 9.27 41.60 24.04
C LYS A 136 10.50 42.50 24.17
N CYS A 137 11.31 42.71 23.13
CA CYS A 137 12.54 43.50 23.26
C CYS A 137 12.87 44.38 22.04
N GLY A 138 12.09 44.31 20.97
CA GLY A 138 12.30 45.06 19.72
C GLY A 138 13.42 44.53 18.82
N GLN A 139 14.25 43.59 19.28
CA GLN A 139 15.38 43.07 18.49
C GLN A 139 14.94 41.97 17.53
N GLU A 140 15.60 41.88 16.37
CA GLU A 140 15.31 40.88 15.35
C GLU A 140 15.97 39.52 15.63
N GLY A 141 15.69 38.53 14.77
CA GLY A 141 16.43 37.25 14.75
C GLY A 141 15.92 36.16 15.68
N HIS A 142 14.97 36.44 16.58
CA HIS A 142 14.39 35.44 17.49
C HIS A 142 12.87 35.63 17.69
N TRP A 143 12.20 34.54 18.07
CA TRP A 143 10.78 34.57 18.43
C TRP A 143 10.62 35.11 19.85
N ALA A 144 9.54 35.84 20.13
CA ALA A 144 9.25 36.38 21.46
C ALA A 144 9.26 35.35 22.62
N LYS A 145 9.01 34.07 22.31
CA LYS A 145 9.10 32.96 23.28
C LYS A 145 10.53 32.54 23.63
N ALA A 146 11.50 32.82 22.75
CA ALA A 146 12.92 32.50 22.91
C ALA A 146 13.75 33.79 23.06
N CYS A 147 13.15 34.85 23.63
CA CYS A 147 13.81 36.13 23.82
C CYS A 147 14.84 36.04 24.96
N PRO A 148 16.11 36.43 24.73
CA PRO A 148 17.15 36.37 25.76
C PRO A 148 17.02 37.50 26.79
N SER A 149 16.34 38.59 26.45
CA SER A 149 16.16 39.76 27.33
C SER A 149 14.73 40.31 27.20
N PRO A 150 13.73 39.68 27.83
CA PRO A 150 12.34 40.13 27.75
C PRO A 150 12.13 41.40 28.58
N GLN A 151 11.58 42.45 27.97
CA GLN A 151 11.21 43.68 28.67
C GLN A 151 9.79 43.60 29.26
N PRO A 152 9.46 44.44 30.26
CA PRO A 152 8.09 44.62 30.73
C PRO A 152 7.15 45.05 29.60
N PRO A 153 5.86 44.67 29.66
CA PRO A 153 4.89 45.09 28.67
C PRO A 153 4.72 46.63 28.69
N PRO A 154 4.60 47.29 27.53
CA PRO A 154 4.49 48.75 27.43
C PRO A 154 3.15 49.31 27.94
N GLY A 155 2.16 48.45 28.21
CA GLY A 155 0.82 48.85 28.62
C GLY A 155 0.14 47.85 29.55
N PRO A 156 -1.08 48.16 30.00
CA PRO A 156 -1.90 47.21 30.77
C PRO A 156 -2.16 45.94 29.98
N CYS A 157 -2.30 44.82 30.68
CA CYS A 157 -2.58 43.53 30.09
C CYS A 157 -3.87 43.60 29.26
N PRO A 158 -3.85 43.18 27.99
CA PRO A 158 -5.03 43.26 27.12
C PRO A 158 -6.16 42.30 27.53
N ARG A 159 -5.94 41.41 28.51
CA ARG A 159 -6.97 40.48 29.00
C ARG A 159 -7.66 40.92 30.27
N CYS A 160 -6.92 41.49 31.23
CA CYS A 160 -7.46 41.86 32.54
C CYS A 160 -7.30 43.35 32.88
N GLY A 161 -6.66 44.14 32.01
CA GLY A 161 -6.44 45.57 32.22
C GLY A 161 -5.38 45.91 33.28
N GLN A 162 -4.83 44.93 34.00
CA GLN A 162 -3.82 45.18 35.03
C GLN A 162 -2.41 45.32 34.44
N LYS A 163 -1.58 46.18 35.01
CA LYS A 163 -0.19 46.43 34.57
C LYS A 163 0.78 45.33 35.08
N GLY A 164 1.98 45.28 34.50
CA GLY A 164 3.10 44.48 35.02
C GLY A 164 3.24 43.05 34.47
N HIS A 165 2.36 42.59 33.57
CA HIS A 165 2.49 41.28 32.95
C HIS A 165 2.02 41.24 31.49
N TRP A 166 2.66 40.40 30.69
CA TRP A 166 2.22 40.15 29.31
C TRP A 166 0.91 39.36 29.32
N GLY A 167 0.05 39.56 28.32
CA GLY A 167 -1.21 38.83 28.24
C GLY A 167 -1.04 37.30 28.26
N VAL A 168 0.05 36.75 27.75
CA VAL A 168 0.34 35.30 27.81
C VAL A 168 0.58 34.81 29.24
N ASP A 169 1.08 35.67 30.11
CA ASP A 169 1.43 35.38 31.50
C ASP A 169 0.35 35.90 32.47
N CYS A 170 -0.85 36.19 31.96
CA CYS A 170 -1.93 36.77 32.74
C CYS A 170 -2.45 35.78 33.80
N PRO A 171 -2.37 36.12 35.10
CA PRO A 171 -2.76 35.22 36.19
C PRO A 171 -4.25 34.87 36.13
N SER A 172 -5.10 35.77 35.64
CA SER A 172 -6.53 35.55 35.43
C SER A 172 -6.86 34.48 34.38
N THR A 173 -5.87 33.93 33.67
CA THR A 173 -6.06 32.87 32.66
C THR A 173 -5.65 31.46 33.13
N ARG A 174 -5.02 31.32 34.30
CA ARG A 174 -4.51 30.03 34.80
C ARG A 174 -5.52 29.21 35.62
N SER A 175 -6.78 29.61 35.68
CA SER A 175 -7.80 28.90 36.45
C SER A 175 -8.58 27.84 35.63
N LEU A 176 -7.91 27.00 34.83
CA LEU A 176 -8.45 25.70 34.42
C LEU A 176 -7.30 24.70 34.11
N PRO A 177 -7.23 23.53 34.79
CA PRO A 177 -6.30 22.47 34.42
C PRO A 177 -6.88 21.70 33.22
N GLY A 178 -6.15 21.71 32.11
CA GLY A 178 -6.35 20.75 31.02
C GLY A 178 -7.12 21.26 29.81
N SER A 179 -6.39 21.76 28.82
CA SER A 179 -6.79 21.60 27.41
C SER A 179 -5.55 21.64 26.52
N LYS A 180 -4.97 20.46 26.30
CA LYS A 180 -4.16 20.20 25.10
C LYS A 180 -4.99 20.54 23.87
N GLY A 181 -4.41 21.30 22.95
CA GLY A 181 -4.78 21.29 21.53
C GLY A 181 -6.21 21.73 21.18
N MET A 182 -6.38 23.03 20.95
CA MET A 182 -7.34 23.49 19.94
C MET A 182 -6.61 24.35 18.92
N VAL A 183 -6.50 23.82 17.70
CA VAL A 183 -6.19 24.59 16.51
C VAL A 183 -7.37 25.51 16.26
N VAL A 184 -7.20 26.81 16.53
CA VAL A 184 -8.21 27.81 16.16
C VAL A 184 -8.07 28.07 14.66
N PRO A 185 -9.14 27.94 13.85
CA PRO A 185 -9.06 28.27 12.44
C PRO A 185 -8.85 29.77 12.27
N ARG A 186 -8.02 30.12 11.29
CA ARG A 186 -7.66 31.49 10.90
C ARG A 186 -8.95 32.24 10.54
N ARG A 187 -9.33 33.26 11.30
CA ARG A 187 -10.37 34.19 10.87
C ARG A 187 -9.86 34.94 9.65
N THR A 188 -10.46 34.67 8.50
CA THR A 188 -10.53 35.61 7.38
C THR A 188 -11.39 36.79 7.84
N SER A 189 -10.85 38.00 7.73
CA SER A 189 -11.66 39.23 7.79
C SER A 189 -11.52 39.93 6.44
N TYR A 190 -12.58 39.83 5.63
CA TYR A 190 -13.04 40.88 4.71
C TYR A 190 -13.23 42.17 5.54
N SER A 191 -12.61 43.30 5.19
CA SER A 191 -13.10 44.38 4.32
C SER A 191 -13.47 45.63 5.11
N SER A 192 -12.86 46.77 4.77
CA SER A 192 -13.51 47.89 4.06
C SER A 192 -12.41 48.78 3.50
#